data_AF-A0A8D1TWK8-F1
#
_entry.id   AF-A0A8D1TWK8-F1
#
_cell.length_a   1.000
_cell.length_b   1.000
_cell.length_c   1.000
_cell.angle_alpha   90.00
_cell.angle_beta   90.00
_cell.angle_gamma   90.00
#
_symmetry.space_group_name_H-M   'P 1'
#
loop_
_entity.id
_entity.type
_entity.pdbx_description
1 polymer ?
#
loop_
_entity_poly.entity_id
_entity_poly.type
_entity_poly.pdbx_seq_one_letter_code
_entity_poly.pdbx_strand_id
1 'polypeptide(L)'
;MTKSAKKDKDPMNKSGGKAKKKWSKGKVWDKLNNLVLTDKVTYDKLCKQVPNYKLITPAVISQRLKIRGSLARAAPQELLSKGLIKLVSKHRVQVIYTRNTKSGDAPAAGTDADYSID
;
A
#
# COMPACT_ATOMS: atom_id res chain seq x y z
N MET A 1 -16.12 69.93 -1.99
CA MET A 1 -15.54 69.72 -0.63
C MET A 1 -16.10 68.42 -0.09
N THR A 2 -15.43 67.40 0.45
CA THR A 2 -14.04 66.96 0.63
C THR A 2 -14.17 65.52 1.19
N LYS A 3 -13.29 64.60 0.77
CA LYS A 3 -13.24 63.17 1.12
C LYS A 3 -12.86 62.89 2.60
N SER A 4 -13.03 61.61 3.00
CA SER A 4 -12.37 60.81 4.07
C SER A 4 -13.13 60.69 5.41
N ALA A 5 -13.14 59.57 6.16
CA ALA A 5 -12.18 58.47 6.32
C ALA A 5 -12.79 57.11 6.78
N LYS A 6 -11.99 56.05 6.63
CA LYS A 6 -12.19 54.61 6.93
C LYS A 6 -12.49 54.29 8.41
N LYS A 7 -13.19 53.17 8.63
CA LYS A 7 -12.84 52.21 9.69
C LYS A 7 -13.05 50.77 9.21
N ASP A 8 -11.93 50.08 9.07
CA ASP A 8 -11.79 48.70 8.62
C ASP A 8 -12.40 47.70 9.61
N LYS A 9 -13.21 46.76 9.11
CA LYS A 9 -13.37 45.42 9.68
C LYS A 9 -13.39 44.44 8.50
N ASP A 10 -12.36 43.60 8.46
CA ASP A 10 -12.01 42.72 7.35
C ASP A 10 -13.19 41.95 6.73
N PRO A 11 -13.35 41.97 5.39
CA PRO A 11 -14.32 41.14 4.73
C PRO A 11 -13.78 39.71 4.64
N MET A 12 -14.46 38.83 5.39
CA MET A 12 -14.61 37.41 5.15
C MET A 12 -14.38 37.05 3.67
N ASN A 13 -13.32 36.29 3.44
CA ASN A 13 -12.86 35.68 2.19
C ASN A 13 -13.98 35.39 1.17
N LYS A 14 -14.24 36.35 0.28
CA LYS A 14 -14.99 36.17 -0.98
C LYS A 14 -14.15 36.70 -2.13
N SER A 15 -13.05 36.02 -2.46
CA SER A 15 -12.38 36.26 -3.73
C SER A 15 -12.97 35.36 -4.81
N GLY A 16 -14.11 35.79 -5.34
CA GLY A 16 -14.60 35.40 -6.66
C GLY A 16 -13.70 36.01 -7.73
N GLY A 17 -12.55 35.37 -8.00
CA GLY A 17 -11.69 35.67 -9.15
C GLY A 17 -11.77 34.49 -10.11
N LYS A 18 -12.06 34.75 -11.40
CA LYS A 18 -12.14 33.75 -12.48
C LYS A 18 -10.98 32.76 -12.37
N ALA A 19 -11.26 31.59 -11.82
CA ALA A 19 -10.29 30.53 -11.68
C ALA A 19 -9.83 30.13 -13.10
N LYS A 20 -8.51 30.20 -13.32
CA LYS A 20 -7.82 29.69 -14.50
C LYS A 20 -8.49 28.40 -14.97
N LYS A 21 -8.89 28.33 -16.25
CA LYS A 21 -9.62 27.19 -16.83
C LYS A 21 -8.78 25.93 -16.57
N LYS A 22 -9.23 25.10 -15.62
CA LYS A 22 -8.55 23.86 -15.23
C LYS A 22 -9.03 22.79 -16.22
N TRP A 23 -8.29 22.65 -17.32
CA TRP A 23 -8.56 21.69 -18.40
C TRP A 23 -8.53 20.21 -17.94
N SER A 24 -8.13 19.96 -16.70
CA SER A 24 -8.16 18.66 -16.04
C SER A 24 -9.00 18.72 -14.76
N LYS A 25 -10.32 18.72 -14.90
CA LYS A 25 -11.25 18.49 -13.78
C LYS A 25 -11.83 17.08 -13.92
N GLY A 26 -11.06 16.08 -13.48
CA GLY A 26 -11.47 14.68 -13.56
C GLY A 26 -10.29 13.72 -13.67
N LYS A 27 -9.54 13.55 -12.57
CA LYS A 27 -8.62 12.42 -12.40
C LYS A 27 -8.76 11.86 -10.98
N VAL A 28 -10.00 11.73 -10.53
CA VAL A 28 -10.28 11.03 -9.28
C VAL A 28 -10.89 9.70 -9.70
N TRP A 29 -10.13 8.63 -9.51
CA TRP A 29 -10.65 7.27 -9.63
C TRP A 29 -11.72 7.09 -8.56
N ASP A 30 -12.80 6.39 -8.88
CA ASP A 30 -13.80 5.95 -7.90
C ASP A 30 -13.16 5.40 -6.62
N LYS A 31 -13.78 5.73 -5.49
CA LYS A 31 -13.29 5.35 -4.17
C LYS A 31 -13.30 3.82 -4.03
N LEU A 32 -12.11 3.22 -4.02
CA LEU A 32 -11.92 1.79 -3.77
C LEU A 32 -12.07 1.49 -2.26
N ASN A 33 -13.03 0.63 -1.92
CA ASN A 33 -13.25 0.15 -0.56
C ASN A 33 -12.44 -1.13 -0.31
N ASN A 34 -11.17 -0.97 0.05
CA ASN A 34 -10.31 -2.10 0.42
C ASN A 34 -10.61 -2.59 1.85
N LEU A 35 -10.59 -3.91 2.03
CA LEU A 35 -10.81 -4.56 3.33
C LEU A 35 -9.66 -4.25 4.30
N VAL A 36 -10.03 -3.97 5.55
CA VAL A 36 -9.10 -3.63 6.65
C VAL A 36 -8.83 -4.82 7.56
N LEU A 37 -9.75 -5.78 7.62
CA LEU A 37 -9.64 -7.02 8.39
C LEU A 37 -9.60 -8.21 7.44
N THR A 38 -8.90 -9.26 7.85
CA THR A 38 -8.84 -10.54 7.12
C THR A 38 -10.01 -11.43 7.52
N ASP A 39 -10.94 -11.60 6.59
CA ASP A 39 -12.00 -12.60 6.70
C ASP A 39 -11.45 -13.99 6.32
N LYS A 40 -12.08 -15.06 6.84
CA LYS A 40 -11.71 -16.45 6.50
C LYS A 40 -11.60 -16.68 4.98
N VAL A 41 -12.57 -16.17 4.22
CA VAL A 41 -12.60 -16.30 2.75
C VAL A 41 -11.38 -15.62 2.09
N THR A 42 -10.97 -14.45 2.60
CA THR A 42 -9.80 -13.74 2.06
C THR A 42 -8.50 -14.42 2.44
N TYR A 43 -8.44 -15.01 3.64
CA TYR A 43 -7.29 -15.76 4.12
C TYR A 43 -7.03 -17.02 3.28
N ASP A 44 -8.08 -17.76 2.95
CA ASP A 44 -7.98 -18.94 2.11
C ASP A 44 -7.52 -18.59 0.69
N LYS A 45 -8.03 -17.48 0.14
CA LYS A 45 -7.57 -16.94 -1.15
C LYS A 45 -6.10 -16.56 -1.09
N LEU A 46 -5.66 -15.93 0.00
CA LEU A 46 -4.27 -15.50 0.19
C LEU A 46 -3.33 -16.71 0.20
N CYS A 47 -3.65 -17.74 1.00
CA CYS A 47 -2.81 -18.93 1.12
C CYS A 47 -2.70 -19.72 -0.19
N LYS A 48 -3.77 -19.76 -1.00
CA LYS A 48 -3.79 -20.51 -2.28
C LYS A 48 -3.21 -19.71 -3.44
N GLN A 49 -3.53 -18.43 -3.55
CA GLN A 49 -3.19 -17.64 -4.74
C GLN A 49 -1.82 -16.98 -4.65
N VAL A 50 -1.41 -16.49 -3.47
CA VAL A 50 -0.15 -15.73 -3.34
C VAL A 50 1.09 -16.55 -3.71
N PRO A 51 1.22 -17.83 -3.27
CA PRO A 51 2.37 -18.64 -3.66
C PRO A 51 2.45 -18.95 -5.15
N ASN A 52 1.35 -18.82 -5.91
CA ASN A 52 1.36 -19.09 -7.35
C ASN A 52 1.94 -17.92 -8.16
N TYR A 53 1.99 -16.71 -7.60
CA TYR A 53 2.47 -15.53 -8.31
C TYR A 53 3.98 -15.55 -8.51
N LYS A 54 4.43 -15.14 -9.71
CA LYS A 54 5.86 -14.99 -10.01
C LYS A 54 6.50 -13.87 -9.19
N LEU A 55 5.81 -12.73 -9.08
CA LEU A 55 6.23 -11.55 -8.33
C LEU A 55 5.25 -11.29 -7.19
N ILE A 56 5.75 -11.25 -5.96
CA ILE A 56 4.95 -11.04 -4.76
C ILE A 56 5.44 -9.77 -4.08
N THR A 57 4.62 -8.72 -4.10
CA THR A 57 4.89 -7.43 -3.43
C THR A 57 3.62 -6.92 -2.76
N PRO A 58 3.73 -6.05 -1.72
CA PRO A 58 2.55 -5.50 -1.05
C PRO A 58 1.58 -4.78 -2.00
N ALA A 59 2.09 -4.14 -3.06
CA ALA A 59 1.27 -3.48 -4.07
C ALA A 59 0.48 -4.49 -4.92
N VAL A 60 1.12 -5.57 -5.37
CA VAL A 60 0.45 -6.63 -6.16
C VAL A 60 -0.63 -7.32 -5.33
N ILE A 61 -0.35 -7.62 -4.06
CA ILE A 61 -1.31 -8.28 -3.16
C ILE A 61 -2.53 -7.39 -2.93
N SER A 62 -2.34 -6.11 -2.61
CA SER A 62 -3.45 -5.17 -2.38
C SER A 62 -4.32 -4.97 -3.63
N GLN A 63 -3.72 -4.92 -4.83
CA GLN A 63 -4.48 -4.80 -6.08
C GLN A 63 -5.36 -6.02 -6.39
N ARG A 64 -4.84 -7.24 -6.13
CA ARG A 64 -5.50 -8.52 -6.46
C ARG A 64 -6.54 -8.92 -5.42
N LEU A 65 -6.19 -8.87 -4.14
CA LEU A 65 -7.05 -9.34 -3.04
C LEU A 65 -7.96 -8.25 -2.48
N LYS A 66 -7.84 -7.00 -2.94
CA LYS A 66 -8.62 -5.84 -2.46
C LYS A 66 -8.48 -5.62 -0.95
N ILE A 67 -7.28 -5.85 -0.43
CA ILE A 67 -6.93 -5.62 0.97
C ILE A 67 -6.09 -4.36 1.11
N ARG A 68 -6.12 -3.75 2.30
CA ARG A 68 -5.35 -2.54 2.58
C ARG A 68 -3.84 -2.82 2.64
N GLY A 69 -3.04 -1.80 2.35
CA GLY A 69 -1.58 -1.92 2.28
C GLY A 69 -0.92 -2.36 3.59
N SER A 70 -1.52 -2.06 4.75
CA SER A 70 -1.07 -2.56 6.05
C SER A 70 -1.12 -4.09 6.11
N LEU A 71 -2.27 -4.68 5.78
CA LEU A 71 -2.44 -6.14 5.70
C LEU A 71 -1.54 -6.76 4.64
N ALA A 72 -1.43 -6.11 3.47
CA ALA A 72 -0.57 -6.61 2.40
C ALA A 72 0.92 -6.63 2.73
N ARG A 73 1.37 -5.85 3.73
CA ARG A 73 2.75 -5.91 4.26
C ARG A 73 2.92 -7.00 5.31
N ALA A 74 1.90 -7.26 6.12
CA ALA A 74 1.94 -8.31 7.15
C ALA A 74 1.73 -9.72 6.57
N ALA A 75 0.81 -9.88 5.62
CA ALA A 75 0.44 -11.18 5.06
C ALA A 75 1.60 -12.02 4.50
N PRO A 76 2.57 -11.45 3.75
CA PRO A 76 3.74 -12.19 3.29
C PRO A 76 4.64 -12.68 4.42
N GLN A 77 4.65 -12.02 5.59
CA GLN A 77 5.47 -12.45 6.72
C GLN A 77 4.97 -13.80 7.27
N GLU A 78 3.65 -13.99 7.35
CA GLU A 78 3.09 -15.30 7.74
C GLU A 78 3.41 -16.39 6.71
N LEU A 79 3.32 -16.07 5.42
CA LEU A 79 3.64 -17.02 4.35
C LEU A 79 5.13 -17.38 4.31
N LEU A 80 5.99 -16.43 4.67
CA LEU A 80 7.43 -16.64 4.82
C LEU A 80 7.70 -17.59 5.99
N SER A 81 7.06 -17.38 7.16
CA SER A 81 7.17 -18.28 8.31
C SER A 81 6.69 -19.69 8.01
N LYS A 82 5.70 -19.84 7.11
CA LYS A 82 5.23 -21.14 6.62
C LYS A 82 6.11 -21.75 5.52
N GLY A 83 7.11 -21.03 5.01
CA GLY A 83 8.01 -21.52 3.95
C GLY A 83 7.40 -21.60 2.55
N LEU A 84 6.23 -20.98 2.32
CA LEU A 84 5.54 -21.03 1.02
C LEU A 84 6.14 -20.05 -0.01
N ILE A 85 6.78 -19.00 0.47
CA ILE A 85 7.40 -17.95 -0.35
C ILE A 85 8.82 -17.67 0.14
N LYS A 86 9.66 -17.11 -0.72
CA LYS A 86 11.03 -16.70 -0.37
C LYS A 86 11.17 -15.19 -0.47
N LEU A 87 11.90 -14.60 0.47
CA LEU A 87 12.32 -13.21 0.42
C LEU A 87 13.46 -13.08 -0.61
N VAL A 88 13.38 -12.07 -1.47
CA VAL A 88 14.46 -11.76 -2.44
C VAL A 88 15.22 -10.52 -1.99
N SER A 89 14.50 -9.46 -1.66
CA SER A 89 15.10 -8.21 -1.20
C SER A 89 14.15 -7.49 -0.25
N LYS A 90 14.70 -6.93 0.82
CA LYS A 90 13.99 -6.12 1.80
C LYS A 90 14.63 -4.73 1.84
N HIS A 91 13.89 -3.75 1.33
CA HIS A 91 14.21 -2.33 1.47
C HIS A 91 13.06 -1.63 2.20
N ARG A 92 13.33 -0.48 2.83
CA ARG A 92 12.32 0.30 3.57
C ARG A 92 11.07 0.62 2.74
N VAL A 93 11.27 0.93 1.47
CA VAL A 93 10.20 1.36 0.55
C VAL A 93 9.58 0.18 -0.20
N GLN A 94 10.34 -0.88 -0.44
CA GLN A 94 9.93 -1.99 -1.29
C GLN A 94 10.40 -3.33 -0.72
N VAL A 95 9.47 -4.25 -0.57
CA VAL A 95 9.75 -5.64 -0.16
C VAL A 95 9.33 -6.55 -1.29
N ILE A 96 10.26 -7.40 -1.73
CA ILE A 96 10.10 -8.29 -2.87
C ILE A 96 10.20 -9.73 -2.40
N TYR A 97 9.14 -10.47 -2.64
CA TYR A 97 9.06 -11.90 -2.46
C TYR A 97 8.86 -12.59 -3.80
N THR A 98 9.18 -13.88 -3.84
CA THR A 98 8.91 -14.75 -4.98
C THR A 98 8.38 -16.08 -4.49
N ARG A 99 7.69 -16.81 -5.38
CA ARG A 99 7.23 -18.16 -5.09
C ARG A 99 8.41 -19.09 -4.74
N ASN A 100 8.16 -20.05 -3.85
CA ASN A 100 9.14 -21.08 -3.59
C ASN A 100 9.21 -22.04 -4.79
N THR A 101 10.41 -22.35 -5.28
CA THR A 101 10.65 -23.21 -6.46
C THR A 101 11.02 -24.64 -6.07
N LYS A 102 11.20 -24.92 -4.78
CA LYS A 102 11.47 -26.27 -4.29
C LYS A 102 10.14 -27.00 -4.09
N SER A 103 9.84 -27.95 -4.97
CA SER A 103 8.84 -28.98 -4.73
C SER A 103 9.37 -29.96 -3.68
N GLY A 104 9.05 -29.72 -2.41
CA GLY A 104 9.11 -30.77 -1.38
C GLY A 104 10.44 -31.03 -0.69
N ASP A 105 11.21 -30.00 -0.30
CA ASP A 105 12.29 -30.19 0.68
C ASP A 105 12.10 -29.28 1.90
N ALA A 106 12.13 -29.93 3.06
CA ALA A 106 12.01 -29.41 4.42
C ALA A 106 12.95 -28.23 4.72
N PRO A 107 12.61 -27.37 5.70
CA PRO A 107 13.38 -26.17 5.98
C PRO A 107 14.75 -26.55 6.55
N ALA A 108 15.82 -26.26 5.82
CA ALA A 108 17.12 -26.10 6.44
C ALA A 108 17.01 -24.84 7.32
N ALA A 109 17.02 -25.07 8.63
CA ALA A 109 17.34 -24.06 9.62
C ALA A 109 18.68 -23.40 9.24
N GLY A 110 18.61 -22.20 8.69
CA GLY A 110 19.75 -21.31 8.46
C GLY A 110 19.53 -20.09 9.31
N THR A 111 20.19 -20.07 10.46
CA THR A 111 20.32 -18.91 11.34
C THR A 111 21.16 -17.85 10.65
N ASP A 112 20.53 -16.91 9.96
CA ASP A 112 21.21 -15.67 9.58
C ASP A 112 20.85 -14.61 10.63
N ALA A 113 21.42 -14.81 11.81
CA ALA A 113 21.69 -13.71 12.72
C ALA A 113 22.68 -12.76 12.05
N ASP A 114 22.52 -11.48 12.37
CA ASP A 114 23.35 -10.35 11.95
C ASP A 114 22.94 -9.64 10.65
N TYR A 115 22.07 -8.64 10.83
CA TYR A 115 22.15 -7.39 10.07
C TYR A 115 22.14 -6.25 11.09
N SER A 116 23.28 -6.06 11.74
CA SER A 116 23.63 -4.79 12.38
C SER A 116 23.64 -3.69 11.30
N ILE A 117 22.89 -2.61 11.56
CA ILE A 117 22.96 -1.36 10.80
C ILE A 117 23.68 -0.38 11.72
N ASP A 118 24.95 -0.13 11.44
CA ASP A 118 25.61 1.14 11.71
C ASP A 118 25.22 2.16 10.62
#